data_AF-A0A6B2L623-F1
#
_entry.id   AF-A0A6B2L623-F1
#
_cell.length_a   1.000
_cell.length_b   1.000
_cell.length_c   1.000
_cell.angle_alpha   90.00
_cell.angle_beta   90.00
_cell.angle_gamma   90.00
#
_symmetry.space_group_name_H-M   'P 1'
#
loop_
_entity.id
_entity.type
_entity.pdbx_description
1 polymer ?
#
loop_
_entity_poly.entity_id
_entity_poly.type
_entity_poly.pdbx_seq_one_letter_code
_entity_poly.pdbx_strand_id
1 'polypeptide(L)'
;MSSQIHLEDFPQTVESPLPILQLVLPPQPEPQPVLPPVTIPQPDLPPHLEPQPVLQPPVAEPIPQPVLPPHPTPQPVLPPHPTPQPDPQLVVPPQPIPAPQPVVPPPPQVAPPHPVRLLLNSCMELYQRARKTAEECTNSEIAELRKTITGSFNQVTRKRTQIEAKVEILTDLLDSHLRKPKLYQFACFHIADSLRKQMGVNHNAEAVFQYAHVVVLISRKHTAVLDVVFGYFCDICPYVIPEYPKQKGGQSLNDYKMHSLKYQSKLMDDGGYQVEEEEKYSIRMTGIVRLFSSILVLKWRQGRHEEIRSLMWYWLASFLNFVDGENPTLPHVLLSFLEQTGHFLLAEFRGQFVKLMGVVRDFIRVLPPSEPSKIRLDIFLIEFQKTHHIDKPKGIEME
;
A
#
# COMPACT_ATOMS: atom_id res chain seq x y z
N MET A 1 12.20 -22.76 -1.34
CA MET A 1 13.09 -21.71 -1.91
C MET A 1 12.35 -20.39 -1.73
N SER A 2 12.66 -19.65 -0.67
CA SER A 2 12.02 -18.35 -0.41
C SER A 2 12.69 -17.29 -1.27
N SER A 3 12.01 -16.88 -2.34
CA SER A 3 12.42 -15.71 -3.13
C SER A 3 12.09 -14.47 -2.31
N GLN A 4 13.06 -13.90 -1.59
CA GLN A 4 12.92 -12.57 -1.01
C GLN A 4 12.85 -11.55 -2.15
N ILE A 5 11.81 -10.72 -2.15
CA ILE A 5 11.72 -9.59 -3.10
C ILE A 5 12.69 -8.52 -2.59
N HIS A 6 13.74 -8.22 -3.36
CA HIS A 6 14.63 -7.11 -3.04
C HIS A 6 13.88 -5.78 -3.27
N LEU A 7 13.84 -4.94 -2.23
CA LEU A 7 13.20 -3.61 -2.26
C LEU A 7 13.80 -2.65 -3.29
N GLU A 8 14.93 -3.01 -3.92
CA GLU A 8 15.66 -2.20 -4.90
C GLU A 8 15.14 -2.34 -6.35
N ASP A 9 14.17 -3.22 -6.63
CA ASP A 9 13.58 -3.41 -7.96
C ASP A 9 12.56 -2.32 -8.36
N PHE A 10 12.90 -1.05 -8.11
CA PHE A 10 12.14 0.09 -8.60
C PHE A 10 12.42 0.31 -10.10
N PRO A 11 11.40 0.41 -10.99
CA PRO A 11 11.64 0.81 -12.36
C PRO A 11 12.11 2.28 -12.38
N GLN A 12 13.37 2.52 -12.77
CA GLN A 12 13.93 3.86 -12.89
C GLN A 12 13.15 4.68 -13.93
N THR A 13 12.62 5.83 -13.52
CA THR A 13 12.00 6.82 -14.41
C THR A 13 13.03 7.83 -14.89
N VAL A 14 12.95 8.14 -16.18
CA VAL A 14 13.80 9.07 -16.93
C VAL A 14 13.61 10.50 -16.40
N GLU A 15 14.69 11.12 -15.93
CA GLU A 15 14.71 12.54 -15.53
C GLU A 15 14.58 13.48 -16.75
N SER A 16 13.76 14.52 -16.62
CA SER A 16 13.94 15.76 -17.36
C SER A 16 13.53 16.94 -16.46
N PRO A 17 14.36 17.98 -16.30
CA PRO A 17 14.09 19.06 -15.35
C PRO A 17 13.47 20.31 -15.99
N LEU A 18 12.97 21.19 -15.11
CA LEU A 18 12.72 22.66 -15.22
C LEU A 18 11.23 23.10 -15.32
N PRO A 19 10.88 24.36 -14.97
CA PRO A 19 11.11 25.04 -13.69
C PRO A 19 9.84 25.76 -13.15
N ILE A 20 9.92 26.26 -11.92
CA ILE A 20 8.90 27.02 -11.19
C ILE A 20 8.72 28.43 -11.79
N LEU A 21 7.47 28.83 -12.08
CA LEU A 21 7.04 30.23 -12.15
C LEU A 21 5.66 30.41 -11.50
N GLN A 22 5.58 31.40 -10.61
CA GLN A 22 4.37 31.90 -9.99
C GLN A 22 3.59 32.85 -10.93
N LEU A 23 2.28 32.89 -10.68
CA LEU A 23 1.41 34.08 -10.55
C LEU A 23 0.31 34.32 -11.61
N VAL A 24 -0.89 34.57 -11.05
CA VAL A 24 -2.08 35.30 -11.53
C VAL A 24 -3.13 34.53 -12.34
N LEU A 25 -4.26 34.25 -11.67
CA LEU A 25 -5.57 33.94 -12.29
C LEU A 25 -6.24 35.22 -12.81
N PRO A 26 -6.83 35.21 -14.02
CA PRO A 26 -7.91 36.13 -14.39
C PRO A 26 -9.29 35.56 -13.98
N PRO A 27 -10.30 36.43 -13.81
CA PRO A 27 -11.64 36.06 -13.33
C PRO A 27 -12.44 35.27 -14.37
N GLN A 28 -13.26 34.32 -13.91
CA GLN A 28 -14.18 33.51 -14.72
C GLN A 28 -15.40 34.34 -15.17
N PRO A 29 -15.89 34.20 -16.42
CA PRO A 29 -17.18 34.77 -16.83
C PRO A 29 -18.37 33.93 -16.32
N GLU A 30 -19.47 34.61 -15.98
CA GLU A 30 -20.72 34.03 -15.48
C GLU A 30 -21.38 33.04 -16.47
N PRO A 31 -22.05 31.97 -15.98
CA PRO A 31 -22.75 31.02 -16.84
C PRO A 31 -24.10 31.54 -17.35
N GLN A 32 -24.33 31.45 -18.67
CA GLN A 32 -25.64 31.68 -19.28
C GLN A 32 -26.63 30.51 -19.03
N PRO A 33 -27.96 30.76 -19.09
CA PRO A 33 -28.97 29.75 -18.75
C PRO A 33 -29.10 28.66 -19.82
N VAL A 34 -29.08 27.40 -19.41
CA VAL A 34 -29.27 26.21 -20.25
C VAL A 34 -30.78 25.93 -20.42
N LEU A 35 -31.27 25.90 -21.66
CA LEU A 35 -32.61 25.43 -22.02
C LEU A 35 -32.71 23.89 -21.89
N PRO A 36 -33.87 23.33 -21.51
CA PRO A 36 -34.01 21.88 -21.30
C PRO A 36 -34.03 21.10 -22.63
N PRO A 37 -33.49 19.86 -22.65
CA PRO A 37 -33.42 19.04 -23.86
C PRO A 37 -34.76 18.40 -24.23
N VAL A 38 -35.01 18.37 -25.54
CA VAL A 38 -36.15 17.75 -26.22
C VAL A 38 -35.97 16.22 -26.26
N THR A 39 -37.00 15.49 -25.84
CA THR A 39 -37.08 14.03 -25.89
C THR A 39 -37.36 13.54 -27.31
N ILE A 40 -36.50 12.69 -27.87
CA ILE A 40 -36.75 11.94 -29.12
C ILE A 40 -36.97 10.46 -28.76
N PRO A 41 -38.08 9.81 -29.20
CA PRO A 41 -38.35 8.40 -28.90
C PRO A 41 -37.44 7.41 -29.66
N GLN A 42 -37.05 6.32 -28.98
CA GLN A 42 -36.36 5.17 -29.57
C GLN A 42 -37.31 4.34 -30.47
N PRO A 43 -36.81 3.74 -31.57
CA PRO A 43 -37.55 2.70 -32.29
C PRO A 43 -37.22 1.28 -31.78
N ASP A 44 -38.27 0.47 -31.68
CA ASP A 44 -38.30 -0.94 -31.26
C ASP A 44 -37.44 -1.88 -32.13
N LEU A 45 -36.74 -2.84 -31.49
CA LEU A 45 -36.10 -3.99 -32.15
C LEU A 45 -37.00 -5.24 -32.05
N PRO A 46 -37.17 -6.03 -33.14
CA PRO A 46 -37.84 -7.33 -33.10
C PRO A 46 -36.93 -8.50 -32.66
N PRO A 47 -37.50 -9.65 -32.24
CA PRO A 47 -36.80 -10.69 -31.47
C PRO A 47 -36.11 -11.78 -32.31
N HIS A 48 -35.05 -12.35 -31.71
CA HIS A 48 -34.45 -13.69 -31.85
C HIS A 48 -34.39 -14.38 -33.23
N LEU A 49 -33.15 -14.59 -33.70
CA LEU A 49 -32.78 -15.66 -34.65
C LEU A 49 -31.66 -16.51 -34.04
N GLU A 50 -31.83 -17.84 -34.12
CA GLU A 50 -30.94 -18.89 -33.63
C GLU A 50 -29.57 -18.91 -34.36
N PRO A 51 -28.49 -19.38 -33.73
CA PRO A 51 -27.19 -19.51 -34.39
C PRO A 51 -27.10 -20.75 -35.29
N GLN A 52 -26.80 -20.56 -36.57
CA GLN A 52 -26.37 -21.61 -37.50
C GLN A 52 -24.89 -22.01 -37.27
N PRO A 53 -24.49 -23.26 -37.61
CA PRO A 53 -23.16 -23.78 -37.32
C PRO A 53 -22.10 -23.19 -38.25
N VAL A 54 -21.01 -22.69 -37.66
CA VAL A 54 -19.86 -22.15 -38.38
C VAL A 54 -18.98 -23.30 -38.89
N LEU A 55 -18.80 -23.34 -40.21
CA LEU A 55 -17.84 -24.17 -40.94
C LEU A 55 -16.40 -23.82 -40.54
N GLN A 56 -15.59 -24.84 -40.24
CA GLN A 56 -14.15 -24.70 -40.01
C GLN A 56 -13.41 -24.34 -41.31
N PRO A 57 -12.47 -23.37 -41.30
CA PRO A 57 -11.56 -23.16 -42.42
C PRO A 57 -10.43 -24.20 -42.46
N PRO A 58 -9.83 -24.46 -43.63
CA PRO A 58 -8.93 -25.58 -43.87
C PRO A 58 -7.55 -25.41 -43.24
N VAL A 59 -6.95 -26.56 -42.92
CA VAL A 59 -5.60 -26.76 -42.41
C VAL A 59 -4.56 -26.21 -43.39
N ALA A 60 -3.72 -25.28 -42.94
CA ALA A 60 -2.55 -24.81 -43.68
C ALA A 60 -1.35 -25.75 -43.44
N GLU A 61 -0.70 -26.16 -44.53
CA GLU A 61 0.54 -26.95 -44.53
C GLU A 61 1.74 -26.15 -43.98
N PRO A 62 2.79 -26.82 -43.46
CA PRO A 62 3.96 -26.15 -42.90
C PRO A 62 4.91 -25.63 -43.99
N ILE A 63 5.28 -24.36 -43.90
CA ILE A 63 6.33 -23.72 -44.71
C ILE A 63 7.73 -24.25 -44.26
N PRO A 64 8.65 -24.63 -45.16
CA PRO A 64 9.99 -25.08 -44.78
C PRO A 64 10.89 -23.91 -44.33
N GLN A 65 11.69 -24.14 -43.28
CA GLN A 65 12.70 -23.18 -42.82
C GLN A 65 13.93 -23.13 -43.76
N PRO A 66 14.63 -21.98 -43.89
CA PRO A 66 15.86 -21.89 -44.67
C PRO A 66 17.06 -22.52 -43.92
N VAL A 67 17.82 -23.34 -44.64
CA VAL A 67 19.09 -23.95 -44.20
C VAL A 67 20.21 -22.91 -44.26
N LEU A 68 20.94 -22.71 -43.17
CA LEU A 68 22.19 -21.93 -43.12
C LEU A 68 23.37 -22.75 -43.72
N PRO A 69 24.33 -22.12 -44.43
CA PRO A 69 25.50 -22.82 -44.97
C PRO A 69 26.54 -23.16 -43.88
N PRO A 70 27.39 -24.19 -44.10
CA PRO A 70 28.33 -24.68 -43.11
C PRO A 70 29.59 -23.82 -43.00
N HIS A 71 30.13 -23.71 -41.77
CA HIS A 71 31.45 -23.14 -41.50
C HIS A 71 32.57 -24.04 -42.05
N PRO A 72 33.69 -23.47 -42.54
CA PRO A 72 34.83 -24.25 -43.01
C PRO A 72 35.70 -24.76 -41.84
N THR A 73 36.08 -26.03 -41.94
CA THR A 73 37.03 -26.76 -41.09
C THR A 73 38.47 -26.26 -41.33
N PRO A 74 39.29 -26.00 -40.29
CA PRO A 74 40.73 -25.82 -40.48
C PRO A 74 41.47 -27.16 -40.51
N GLN A 75 42.35 -27.33 -41.49
CA GLN A 75 43.31 -28.43 -41.64
C GLN A 75 44.59 -28.22 -40.77
N PRO A 76 45.40 -29.28 -40.54
CA PRO A 76 46.41 -29.34 -39.48
C PRO A 76 47.76 -28.71 -39.87
N VAL A 77 48.40 -28.03 -38.92
CA VAL A 77 49.76 -27.46 -39.08
C VAL A 77 50.77 -28.31 -38.30
N LEU A 78 51.81 -28.79 -39.00
CA LEU A 78 53.00 -29.49 -38.49
C LEU A 78 53.96 -28.52 -37.75
N PRO A 79 54.85 -29.02 -36.87
CA PRO A 79 55.60 -28.20 -35.92
C PRO A 79 56.96 -27.73 -36.48
N PRO A 80 57.55 -26.64 -35.94
CA PRO A 80 58.98 -26.40 -36.02
C PRO A 80 59.74 -26.81 -34.74
N HIS A 81 60.96 -27.32 -34.97
CA HIS A 81 61.98 -27.77 -34.01
C HIS A 81 62.71 -26.58 -33.29
N PRO A 82 63.62 -26.84 -32.31
CA PRO A 82 63.76 -26.06 -31.08
C PRO A 82 64.91 -25.03 -31.12
N THR A 83 64.81 -24.04 -30.23
CA THR A 83 65.90 -23.12 -29.85
C THR A 83 66.34 -23.38 -28.39
N PRO A 84 67.61 -23.12 -28.03
CA PRO A 84 68.32 -23.79 -26.95
C PRO A 84 68.03 -23.23 -25.55
N GLN A 85 68.09 -24.11 -24.54
CA GLN A 85 68.01 -23.79 -23.12
C GLN A 85 69.23 -23.02 -22.62
N PRO A 86 69.08 -22.10 -21.64
CA PRO A 86 70.11 -21.76 -20.68
C PRO A 86 70.03 -22.65 -19.42
N ASP A 87 71.20 -22.84 -18.80
CA ASP A 87 71.51 -23.69 -17.64
C ASP A 87 70.64 -23.48 -16.37
N PRO A 88 70.57 -24.50 -15.49
CA PRO A 88 69.62 -24.56 -14.39
C PRO A 88 69.99 -23.63 -13.22
N GLN A 89 69.12 -22.68 -12.90
CA GLN A 89 69.12 -22.04 -11.58
C GLN A 89 68.42 -22.94 -10.56
N LEU A 90 69.01 -23.01 -9.36
CA LEU A 90 68.52 -23.75 -8.19
C LEU A 90 67.01 -23.57 -7.98
N VAL A 91 66.27 -24.67 -8.05
CA VAL A 91 64.88 -24.74 -7.60
C VAL A 91 64.87 -24.71 -6.07
N VAL A 92 64.46 -23.58 -5.50
CA VAL A 92 64.02 -23.50 -4.10
C VAL A 92 62.66 -24.19 -4.00
N PRO A 93 62.44 -25.11 -3.04
CA PRO A 93 61.14 -25.77 -2.90
C PRO A 93 60.03 -24.74 -2.59
N PRO A 94 58.83 -24.91 -3.18
CA PRO A 94 57.74 -23.96 -2.97
C PRO A 94 57.32 -23.95 -1.51
N GLN A 95 57.25 -22.75 -0.92
CA GLN A 95 56.67 -22.59 0.41
C GLN A 95 55.18 -22.94 0.38
N PRO A 96 54.64 -23.56 1.45
CA PRO A 96 53.24 -23.91 1.53
C PRO A 96 52.37 -22.65 1.42
N ILE A 97 51.40 -22.70 0.51
CA ILE A 97 50.37 -21.68 0.33
C ILE A 97 49.64 -21.48 1.67
N PRO A 98 49.56 -20.26 2.22
CA PRO A 98 48.77 -20.01 3.42
C PRO A 98 47.32 -20.38 3.16
N ALA A 99 46.72 -21.15 4.06
CA ALA A 99 45.30 -21.50 3.99
C ALA A 99 44.45 -20.22 3.80
N PRO A 100 43.39 -20.25 2.98
CA PRO A 100 42.49 -19.11 2.85
C PRO A 100 41.98 -18.74 4.24
N GLN A 101 42.31 -17.53 4.70
CA GLN A 101 41.73 -17.02 5.93
C GLN A 101 40.21 -16.95 5.74
N PRO A 102 39.39 -17.29 6.76
CA PRO A 102 37.97 -17.07 6.70
C PRO A 102 37.72 -15.60 6.39
N VAL A 103 37.22 -15.31 5.18
CA VAL A 103 36.74 -13.98 4.85
C VAL A 103 35.54 -13.77 5.75
N VAL A 104 35.75 -13.06 6.86
CA VAL A 104 34.66 -12.57 7.69
C VAL A 104 33.81 -11.72 6.75
N PRO A 105 32.54 -12.09 6.49
CA PRO A 105 31.69 -11.28 5.64
C PRO A 105 31.68 -9.86 6.22
N PRO A 106 31.83 -8.81 5.40
CA PRO A 106 31.74 -7.45 5.89
C PRO A 106 30.46 -7.33 6.72
N PRO A 107 30.49 -6.64 7.87
CA PRO A 107 29.30 -6.43 8.66
C PRO A 107 28.21 -5.90 7.73
N PRO A 108 26.97 -6.43 7.79
CA PRO A 108 25.92 -6.07 6.86
C PRO A 108 25.84 -4.55 6.81
N GLN A 109 26.20 -3.98 5.66
CA GLN A 109 25.99 -2.56 5.42
C GLN A 109 24.49 -2.36 5.56
N VAL A 110 24.08 -1.66 6.61
CA VAL A 110 22.68 -1.33 6.83
C VAL A 110 22.30 -0.44 5.67
N ALA A 111 21.61 -1.01 4.67
CA ALA A 111 21.10 -0.26 3.54
C ALA A 111 20.35 0.97 4.07
N PRO A 112 20.51 2.15 3.43
CA PRO A 112 19.80 3.34 3.88
C PRO A 112 18.29 3.05 3.92
N PRO A 113 17.58 3.53 4.97
CA PRO A 113 16.16 3.27 5.10
C PRO A 113 15.41 3.78 3.87
N HIS A 114 14.54 2.94 3.33
CA HIS A 114 13.73 3.25 2.14
C HIS A 114 13.01 4.61 2.31
N PRO A 115 12.87 5.46 1.29
CA PRO A 115 12.26 6.79 1.42
C PRO A 115 10.86 6.79 2.06
N VAL A 116 10.04 5.79 1.72
CA VAL A 116 8.73 5.57 2.33
C VAL A 116 8.83 5.37 3.85
N ARG A 117 9.88 4.69 4.33
CA ARG A 117 10.11 4.47 5.76
C ARG A 117 10.43 5.78 6.48
N LEU A 118 11.26 6.63 5.88
CA LEU A 118 11.58 7.96 6.40
C LEU A 118 10.32 8.85 6.47
N LEU A 119 9.48 8.80 5.44
CA LEU A 119 8.20 9.51 5.42
C LEU A 119 7.31 9.07 6.59
N LEU A 120 7.11 7.76 6.77
CA LEU A 120 6.24 7.25 7.83
C LEU A 120 6.81 7.48 9.24
N ASN A 121 8.14 7.48 9.40
CA ASN A 121 8.78 7.89 10.65
C ASN A 121 8.49 9.36 10.97
N SER A 122 8.53 10.24 9.98
CA SER A 122 8.19 11.67 10.14
C SER A 122 6.72 11.84 10.54
N CYS A 123 5.81 11.08 9.92
CA CYS A 123 4.39 11.04 10.29
C CYS A 123 4.20 10.57 11.75
N MET A 124 4.91 9.52 12.17
CA MET A 124 4.90 9.03 13.54
C MET A 124 5.34 10.10 14.55
N GLU A 125 6.41 10.84 14.26
CA GLU A 125 6.86 11.92 15.14
C GLU A 125 5.81 13.04 15.30
N LEU A 126 5.17 13.44 14.20
CA LEU A 126 4.10 14.43 14.23
C LEU A 126 2.90 13.96 15.06
N TYR A 127 2.49 12.69 14.87
CA TYR A 127 1.47 12.06 15.70
C TYR A 127 1.84 12.07 17.19
N GLN A 128 3.07 11.67 17.55
CA GLN A 128 3.51 11.63 18.95
C GLN A 128 3.47 13.01 19.61
N ARG A 129 3.89 14.06 18.89
CA ARG A 129 3.78 15.45 19.36
C ARG A 129 2.32 15.85 19.57
N ALA A 130 1.44 15.52 18.63
CA ALA A 130 0.02 15.84 18.72
C ALA A 130 -0.68 15.08 19.87
N ARG A 131 -0.32 13.81 20.10
CA ARG A 131 -0.79 13.01 21.24
C ARG A 131 -0.36 13.60 22.57
N LYS A 132 0.92 13.91 22.75
CA LYS A 132 1.43 14.55 23.97
C LYS A 132 0.68 15.86 24.26
N THR A 133 0.48 16.67 23.23
CA THR A 133 -0.28 17.92 23.33
C THR A 133 -1.72 17.67 23.78
N ALA A 134 -2.36 16.61 23.28
CA ALA A 134 -3.71 16.23 23.68
C ALA A 134 -3.80 15.80 25.16
N GLU A 135 -2.77 15.16 25.70
CA GLU A 135 -2.67 14.79 27.12
C GLU A 135 -2.48 16.03 28.02
N GLU A 136 -1.87 17.11 27.52
CA GLU A 136 -1.66 18.38 28.23
C GLU A 136 -2.85 19.37 28.13
N CYS A 137 -3.85 19.06 27.29
CA CYS A 137 -5.05 19.87 27.14
C CYS A 137 -6.07 19.62 28.27
N THR A 138 -6.57 20.69 28.86
CA THR A 138 -7.71 20.64 29.78
C THR A 138 -9.02 20.42 29.01
N ASN A 139 -10.01 19.78 29.64
CA ASN A 139 -11.30 19.55 28.98
C ASN A 139 -12.00 20.86 28.56
N SER A 140 -11.86 21.95 29.31
CA SER A 140 -12.46 23.25 28.95
C SER A 140 -11.84 23.86 27.70
N GLU A 141 -10.53 23.68 27.47
CA GLU A 141 -9.84 24.14 26.25
C GLU A 141 -10.33 23.43 24.98
N ILE A 142 -10.70 22.15 25.09
CA ILE A 142 -10.91 21.27 23.93
C ILE A 142 -12.34 20.77 23.76
N ALA A 143 -13.25 21.06 24.69
CA ALA A 143 -14.62 20.55 24.67
C ALA A 143 -15.33 20.84 23.34
N GLU A 144 -15.25 22.08 22.85
CA GLU A 144 -15.90 22.47 21.61
C GLU A 144 -15.24 21.81 20.40
N LEU A 145 -13.90 21.84 20.29
CA LEU A 145 -13.17 21.18 19.19
C LEU A 145 -13.52 19.69 19.13
N ARG A 146 -13.48 19.00 20.28
CA ARG A 146 -13.83 17.59 20.40
C ARG A 146 -15.25 17.32 19.92
N LYS A 147 -16.21 18.15 20.35
CA LYS A 147 -17.63 18.04 19.97
C LYS A 147 -17.84 18.26 18.48
N THR A 148 -17.29 19.34 17.91
CA THR A 148 -17.41 19.67 16.48
C THR A 148 -16.81 18.58 15.60
N ILE A 149 -15.59 18.12 15.92
CA ILE A 149 -14.91 17.08 15.14
C ILE A 149 -15.67 15.76 15.22
N THR A 150 -16.02 15.31 16.42
CA THR A 150 -16.74 14.03 16.61
C THR A 150 -18.11 14.07 15.92
N GLY A 151 -18.84 15.18 16.08
CA GLY A 151 -20.13 15.39 15.43
C GLY A 151 -20.03 15.40 13.91
N SER A 152 -18.95 15.96 13.35
CA SER A 152 -18.70 15.95 11.91
C SER A 152 -18.52 14.53 11.39
N PHE A 153 -17.66 13.72 12.02
CA PHE A 153 -17.43 12.33 11.61
C PHE A 153 -18.64 11.41 11.78
N ASN A 154 -19.41 11.58 12.84
CA ASN A 154 -20.63 10.78 13.06
C ASN A 154 -21.74 11.05 12.03
N GLN A 155 -21.66 12.17 11.31
CA GLN A 155 -22.66 12.60 10.33
C GLN A 155 -22.13 12.54 8.90
N VAL A 156 -20.95 11.96 8.66
CA VAL A 156 -20.46 11.78 7.29
C VAL A 156 -21.31 10.71 6.60
N THR A 157 -21.82 11.06 5.42
CA THR A 157 -22.53 10.16 4.51
C THR A 157 -21.82 10.17 3.16
N ARG A 158 -22.24 9.29 2.23
CA ARG A 158 -21.62 9.17 0.91
C ARG A 158 -21.90 10.32 -0.06
N LYS A 159 -22.94 11.11 0.22
CA LYS A 159 -23.35 12.22 -0.65
C LYS A 159 -22.25 13.28 -0.69
N ARG A 160 -21.84 13.69 -1.90
CA ARG A 160 -20.80 14.71 -2.11
C ARG A 160 -21.06 15.98 -1.30
N THR A 161 -22.29 16.49 -1.34
CA THR A 161 -22.69 17.71 -0.62
C THR A 161 -22.51 17.60 0.90
N GLN A 162 -22.75 16.41 1.47
CA GLN A 162 -22.55 16.18 2.90
C GLN A 162 -21.06 16.08 3.23
N ILE A 163 -20.27 15.41 2.40
CA ILE A 163 -18.81 15.34 2.56
C ILE A 163 -18.21 16.76 2.50
N GLU A 164 -18.55 17.55 1.49
CA GLU A 164 -18.08 18.92 1.31
C GLU A 164 -18.46 19.81 2.49
N ALA A 165 -19.71 19.73 2.97
CA ALA A 165 -20.14 20.49 4.15
C ALA A 165 -19.35 20.12 5.41
N LYS A 166 -19.03 18.83 5.63
CA LYS A 166 -18.21 18.43 6.79
C LYS A 166 -16.74 18.85 6.62
N VAL A 167 -16.21 18.82 5.41
CA VAL A 167 -14.87 19.32 5.10
C VAL A 167 -14.77 20.81 5.38
N GLU A 168 -15.77 21.60 4.99
CA GLU A 168 -15.82 23.05 5.26
C GLU A 168 -15.79 23.33 6.76
N ILE A 169 -16.70 22.70 7.54
CA ILE A 169 -16.74 22.84 9.01
C ILE A 169 -15.38 22.51 9.65
N LEU A 170 -14.76 21.39 9.22
CA LEU A 170 -13.49 20.96 9.79
C LEU A 170 -12.33 21.88 9.37
N THR A 171 -12.35 22.39 8.15
CA THR A 171 -11.34 23.32 7.64
C THR A 171 -11.43 24.67 8.35
N ASP A 172 -12.62 25.23 8.49
CA ASP A 172 -12.85 26.49 9.21
C ASP A 172 -12.45 26.38 10.69
N LEU A 173 -12.74 25.23 11.31
CA LEU A 173 -12.30 24.93 12.67
C LEU A 173 -10.78 24.94 12.77
N LEU A 174 -10.08 24.30 11.85
CA LEU A 174 -8.61 24.27 11.81
C LEU A 174 -8.01 25.65 11.55
N ASP A 175 -8.57 26.41 10.60
CA ASP A 175 -8.16 27.79 10.30
C ASP A 175 -8.24 28.70 11.52
N SER A 176 -9.36 28.62 12.25
CA SER A 176 -9.60 29.39 13.47
C SER A 176 -8.56 29.12 14.57
N HIS A 177 -7.84 28.00 14.47
CA HIS A 177 -6.84 27.56 15.43
C HIS A 177 -5.41 27.56 14.89
N LEU A 178 -5.15 27.98 13.64
CA LEU A 178 -3.79 28.01 13.07
C LEU A 178 -2.78 28.78 13.92
N ARG A 179 -3.21 29.88 14.57
CA ARG A 179 -2.36 30.68 15.47
C ARG A 179 -2.33 30.18 16.91
N LYS A 180 -2.96 29.05 17.20
CA LYS A 180 -3.02 28.39 18.52
C LYS A 180 -2.43 26.98 18.39
N PRO A 181 -1.09 26.82 18.35
CA PRO A 181 -0.44 25.56 18.00
C PRO A 181 -0.92 24.36 18.85
N LYS A 182 -1.12 24.58 20.16
CA LYS A 182 -1.65 23.56 21.09
C LYS A 182 -3.01 23.01 20.63
N LEU A 183 -3.97 23.91 20.34
CA LEU A 183 -5.33 23.52 19.95
C LEU A 183 -5.39 22.97 18.52
N TYR A 184 -4.57 23.49 17.62
CA TYR A 184 -4.44 22.96 16.26
C TYR A 184 -3.89 21.52 16.26
N GLN A 185 -2.85 21.25 17.05
CA GLN A 185 -2.28 19.91 17.20
C GLN A 185 -3.29 18.96 17.84
N PHE A 186 -4.01 19.41 18.87
CA PHE A 186 -5.13 18.65 19.43
C PHE A 186 -6.19 18.32 18.37
N ALA A 187 -6.57 19.28 17.54
CA ALA A 187 -7.56 19.06 16.47
C ALA A 187 -7.09 17.99 15.48
N CYS A 188 -5.84 18.06 15.03
CA CYS A 188 -5.25 17.05 14.14
C CYS A 188 -5.27 15.64 14.78
N PHE A 189 -4.87 15.53 16.05
CA PHE A 189 -4.92 14.27 16.80
C PHE A 189 -6.37 13.76 16.93
N HIS A 190 -7.31 14.62 17.27
CA HIS A 190 -8.70 14.23 17.52
C HIS A 190 -9.45 13.87 16.23
N ILE A 191 -9.05 14.43 15.09
CA ILE A 191 -9.49 13.96 13.76
C ILE A 191 -9.07 12.49 13.57
N ALA A 192 -7.80 12.16 13.83
CA ALA A 192 -7.31 10.79 13.70
C ALA A 192 -8.00 9.81 14.68
N ASP A 193 -8.20 10.20 15.94
CA ASP A 193 -8.95 9.37 16.91
C ASP A 193 -10.43 9.19 16.53
N SER A 194 -11.05 10.22 15.93
CA SER A 194 -12.43 10.13 15.45
C SER A 194 -12.58 9.15 14.30
N LEU A 195 -11.60 9.09 13.38
CA LEU A 195 -11.57 8.10 12.30
C LEU A 195 -11.44 6.67 12.82
N ARG A 196 -10.54 6.43 13.79
CA ARG A 196 -10.38 5.11 14.42
C ARG A 196 -11.72 4.56 14.92
N LYS A 197 -12.53 5.40 15.57
CA LYS A 197 -13.85 5.01 16.09
C LYS A 197 -14.79 4.55 14.98
N GLN A 198 -14.76 5.20 13.82
CA GLN A 198 -15.60 4.79 12.68
C GLN A 198 -15.15 3.44 12.09
N MET A 199 -13.85 3.15 12.08
CA MET A 199 -13.31 1.91 11.51
C MET A 199 -13.55 0.67 12.40
N GLY A 200 -13.80 0.86 13.70
CA GLY A 200 -14.18 -0.23 14.60
C GLY A 200 -15.65 -0.65 14.48
N VAL A 201 -16.49 0.11 13.77
CA VAL A 201 -17.95 -0.12 13.64
C VAL A 201 -18.38 -0.36 12.19
N ASN A 202 -17.63 0.17 11.22
CA ASN A 202 -18.00 0.12 9.81
C ASN A 202 -17.10 -0.85 9.03
N HIS A 203 -17.59 -2.07 8.79
CA HIS A 203 -16.85 -3.12 8.07
C HIS A 203 -17.03 -3.05 6.55
N ASN A 204 -17.80 -2.08 6.04
CA ASN A 204 -18.11 -1.99 4.62
C ASN A 204 -16.97 -1.26 3.87
N ALA A 205 -16.32 -1.98 2.96
CA ALA A 205 -15.25 -1.49 2.09
C ALA A 205 -15.64 -0.26 1.26
N GLU A 206 -16.92 -0.04 0.99
CA GLU A 206 -17.41 1.12 0.24
C GLU A 206 -17.65 2.33 1.16
N ALA A 207 -18.07 2.10 2.40
CA ALA A 207 -18.40 3.17 3.34
C ALA A 207 -17.15 3.83 3.96
N VAL A 208 -15.95 3.29 3.75
CA VAL A 208 -14.71 3.93 4.20
C VAL A 208 -14.30 5.12 3.32
N PHE A 209 -14.72 5.16 2.05
CA PHE A 209 -14.32 6.22 1.12
C PHE A 209 -14.85 7.60 1.51
N GLN A 210 -16.03 7.69 2.11
CA GLN A 210 -16.55 8.98 2.58
C GLN A 210 -15.59 9.62 3.61
N TYR A 211 -14.96 8.80 4.46
CA TYR A 211 -13.96 9.26 5.43
C TYR A 211 -12.62 9.55 4.76
N ALA A 212 -12.21 8.73 3.79
CA ALA A 212 -11.00 8.98 3.01
C ALA A 212 -11.08 10.32 2.27
N HIS A 213 -12.23 10.64 1.64
CA HIS A 213 -12.47 11.92 0.99
C HIS A 213 -12.37 13.08 1.96
N VAL A 214 -12.99 12.99 3.14
CA VAL A 214 -12.87 14.03 4.18
C VAL A 214 -11.39 14.29 4.51
N VAL A 215 -10.60 13.25 4.76
CA VAL A 215 -9.17 13.37 5.09
C VAL A 215 -8.39 14.01 3.95
N VAL A 216 -8.55 13.50 2.72
CA VAL A 216 -7.83 14.02 1.54
C VAL A 216 -8.19 15.47 1.28
N LEU A 217 -9.48 15.83 1.35
CA LEU A 217 -9.95 17.19 1.08
C LEU A 217 -9.45 18.19 2.14
N ILE A 218 -9.50 17.84 3.44
CA ILE A 218 -8.92 18.69 4.51
C ILE A 218 -7.41 18.84 4.32
N SER A 219 -6.71 17.76 3.97
CA SER A 219 -5.25 17.76 3.82
C SER A 219 -4.74 18.68 2.70
N ARG A 220 -5.62 19.07 1.76
CA ARG A 220 -5.29 20.04 0.71
C ARG A 220 -4.93 21.42 1.28
N LYS A 221 -5.51 21.80 2.43
CA LYS A 221 -5.18 23.06 3.12
C LYS A 221 -4.34 22.81 4.37
N HIS A 222 -4.61 21.72 5.08
CA HIS A 222 -3.96 21.37 6.34
C HIS A 222 -3.18 20.05 6.20
N THR A 223 -2.01 20.12 5.56
CA THR A 223 -1.18 18.93 5.25
C THR A 223 -0.84 18.08 6.49
N ALA A 224 -0.60 18.73 7.63
CA ALA A 224 -0.33 18.07 8.91
C ALA A 224 -1.42 17.08 9.36
N VAL A 225 -2.67 17.25 8.92
CA VAL A 225 -3.76 16.32 9.24
C VAL A 225 -3.46 14.94 8.67
N LEU A 226 -2.99 14.85 7.42
CA LEU A 226 -2.68 13.55 6.82
C LEU A 226 -1.51 12.88 7.54
N ASP A 227 -0.46 13.63 7.83
CA ASP A 227 0.74 13.07 8.46
C ASP A 227 0.45 12.57 9.88
N VAL A 228 -0.37 13.31 10.64
CA VAL A 228 -0.85 12.86 11.95
C VAL A 228 -1.77 11.64 11.82
N VAL A 229 -2.66 11.58 10.83
CA VAL A 229 -3.52 10.40 10.58
C VAL A 229 -2.67 9.17 10.25
N PHE A 230 -1.67 9.30 9.37
CA PHE A 230 -0.78 8.19 9.02
C PHE A 230 0.06 7.74 10.21
N GLY A 231 0.62 8.68 10.99
CA GLY A 231 1.34 8.37 12.22
C GLY A 231 0.44 7.66 13.24
N TYR A 232 -0.79 8.16 13.43
CA TYR A 232 -1.75 7.52 14.32
C TYR A 232 -2.04 6.08 13.88
N PHE A 233 -2.30 5.86 12.58
CA PHE A 233 -2.55 4.52 12.01
C PHE A 233 -1.38 3.56 12.24
N CYS A 234 -0.14 4.03 12.07
CA CYS A 234 1.05 3.23 12.36
C CYS A 234 1.16 2.84 13.84
N ASP A 235 0.72 3.68 14.77
CA ASP A 235 0.76 3.36 16.20
C ASP A 235 -0.32 2.35 16.62
N ILE A 236 -1.51 2.40 16.03
CA ILE A 236 -2.64 1.57 16.43
C ILE A 236 -2.80 0.28 15.62
N CYS A 237 -2.13 0.17 14.47
CA CYS A 237 -2.26 -0.94 13.53
C CYS A 237 -0.87 -1.34 13.01
N PRO A 238 -0.33 -2.49 13.46
CA PRO A 238 0.99 -2.96 13.03
C PRO A 238 1.05 -3.33 11.53
N TYR A 239 -0.10 -3.36 10.85
CA TYR A 239 -0.21 -3.71 9.44
C TYR A 239 -0.12 -2.51 8.49
N VAL A 240 -0.11 -1.28 9.00
CA VAL A 240 0.06 -0.07 8.15
C VAL A 240 1.51 0.04 7.67
N ILE A 241 2.46 -0.41 8.49
CA ILE A 241 3.85 -0.66 8.09
C ILE A 241 4.16 -2.12 8.39
N PRO A 242 4.08 -3.03 7.41
CA PRO A 242 4.21 -4.46 7.64
C PRO A 242 5.68 -4.86 7.93
N GLU A 243 6.19 -4.48 9.11
CA GLU A 243 7.49 -4.90 9.66
C GLU A 243 7.38 -6.02 10.70
N TYR A 244 6.15 -6.38 11.05
CA TYR A 244 5.76 -7.50 11.89
C TYR A 244 6.71 -7.85 13.03
N PRO A 245 6.44 -7.30 14.23
CA PRO A 245 7.24 -7.65 15.38
C PRO A 245 7.05 -9.13 15.68
N LYS A 246 8.15 -9.89 15.76
CA LYS A 246 8.12 -11.26 16.30
C LYS A 246 8.10 -11.19 17.82
N GLN A 247 7.45 -12.17 18.46
CA GLN A 247 7.52 -12.32 19.91
C GLN A 247 8.98 -12.48 20.33
N LYS A 248 9.44 -11.60 21.23
CA LYS A 248 10.81 -11.66 21.74
C LYS A 248 10.94 -12.81 22.75
N GLY A 249 12.12 -13.42 22.82
CA GLY A 249 12.40 -14.44 23.83
C GLY A 249 12.14 -13.93 25.25
N GLY A 250 11.32 -14.64 26.02
CA GLY A 250 10.91 -14.24 27.38
C GLY A 250 9.78 -13.21 27.46
N GLN A 251 9.27 -12.70 26.34
CA GLN A 251 8.07 -11.84 26.33
C GLN A 251 6.83 -12.70 26.56
N SER A 252 5.95 -12.29 27.47
CA SER A 252 4.67 -13.00 27.65
C SER A 252 3.80 -12.84 26.39
N LEU A 253 2.93 -13.83 26.13
CA LEU A 253 2.00 -13.75 25.00
C LEU A 253 1.09 -12.51 25.11
N ASN A 254 0.69 -12.14 26.33
CA ASN A 254 -0.14 -10.96 26.56
C ASN A 254 0.61 -9.66 26.24
N ASP A 255 1.85 -9.51 26.71
CA ASP A 255 2.68 -8.34 26.40
C ASP A 255 2.98 -8.25 24.90
N TYR A 256 3.18 -9.39 24.24
CA TYR A 256 3.33 -9.46 22.80
C TYR A 256 2.07 -8.96 22.09
N LYS A 257 0.90 -9.50 22.43
CA LYS A 257 -0.38 -9.09 21.86
C LYS A 257 -0.67 -7.60 22.11
N MET A 258 -0.49 -7.10 23.31
CA MET A 258 -0.81 -5.73 23.68
C MET A 258 0.16 -4.71 23.07
N HIS A 259 1.47 -4.93 23.18
CA HIS A 259 2.46 -3.92 22.80
C HIS A 259 2.96 -4.06 21.36
N SER A 260 3.01 -5.29 20.85
CA SER A 260 3.58 -5.57 19.52
C SER A 260 2.47 -5.68 18.47
N LEU A 261 1.41 -6.41 18.78
CA LEU A 261 0.27 -6.57 17.87
C LEU A 261 -0.84 -5.55 18.08
N LYS A 262 -0.80 -4.75 19.15
CA LYS A 262 -1.80 -3.70 19.45
C LYS A 262 -3.21 -4.23 19.71
N TYR A 263 -3.34 -5.42 20.31
CA TYR A 263 -4.61 -5.87 20.87
C TYR A 263 -5.06 -4.91 21.98
N GLN A 264 -6.36 -4.63 22.02
CA GLN A 264 -6.92 -3.86 23.13
C GLN A 264 -7.10 -4.75 24.35
N SER A 265 -7.06 -4.14 25.54
CA SER A 265 -7.37 -4.82 26.79
C SER A 265 -8.34 -3.97 27.61
N LYS A 266 -9.29 -4.60 28.30
CA LYS A 266 -10.14 -3.93 29.29
C LYS A 266 -9.82 -4.46 30.68
N LEU A 267 -9.71 -3.56 31.66
CA LEU A 267 -9.65 -3.95 33.06
C LEU A 267 -11.01 -4.52 33.44
N MET A 268 -11.02 -5.72 34.00
CA MET A 268 -12.21 -6.38 34.55
C MET A 268 -12.40 -5.98 36.01
N ASP A 269 -13.63 -6.17 36.52
CA ASP A 269 -13.99 -5.83 37.90
C ASP A 269 -13.22 -6.66 38.95
N ASP A 270 -12.70 -7.84 38.57
CA ASP A 270 -11.86 -8.71 39.39
C ASP A 270 -10.37 -8.32 39.42
N GLY A 271 -10.01 -7.21 38.76
CA GLY A 271 -8.63 -6.76 38.61
C GLY A 271 -7.83 -7.46 37.51
N GLY A 272 -8.44 -8.40 36.78
CA GLY A 272 -7.86 -9.04 35.59
C GLY A 272 -7.95 -8.16 34.34
N TYR A 273 -7.27 -8.59 33.26
CA TYR A 273 -7.35 -7.93 31.95
C TYR A 273 -8.03 -8.84 30.93
N GLN A 274 -9.10 -8.36 30.29
CA GLN A 274 -9.69 -9.01 29.14
C GLN A 274 -9.01 -8.52 27.87
N VAL A 275 -8.24 -9.41 27.23
CA VAL A 275 -7.72 -9.15 25.89
C VAL A 275 -8.86 -9.19 24.88
N GLU A 276 -8.81 -8.29 23.91
CA GLU A 276 -9.72 -8.25 22.77
C GLU A 276 -9.76 -9.59 22.03
N GLU A 277 -10.96 -9.97 21.61
CA GLU A 277 -11.20 -11.17 20.84
C GLU A 277 -10.63 -11.05 19.41
N GLU A 278 -10.19 -12.18 18.85
CA GLU A 278 -9.56 -12.24 17.52
C GLU A 278 -10.43 -11.62 16.41
N GLU A 279 -11.74 -11.89 16.43
CA GLU A 279 -12.66 -11.34 15.43
C GLU A 279 -12.72 -9.80 15.49
N LYS A 280 -12.83 -9.24 16.71
CA LYS A 280 -12.86 -7.78 16.93
C LYS A 280 -11.52 -7.13 16.55
N TYR A 281 -10.42 -7.79 16.89
CA TYR A 281 -9.08 -7.39 16.49
C TYR A 281 -8.95 -7.34 14.96
N SER A 282 -9.28 -8.44 14.27
CA SER A 282 -9.21 -8.53 12.81
C SER A 282 -10.08 -7.47 12.12
N ILE A 283 -11.29 -7.26 12.61
CA ILE A 283 -12.20 -6.19 12.18
C ILE A 283 -11.54 -4.81 12.28
N ARG A 284 -10.92 -4.49 13.41
CA ARG A 284 -10.30 -3.18 13.65
C ARG A 284 -9.09 -2.98 12.74
N MET A 285 -8.23 -3.99 12.64
CA MET A 285 -7.02 -3.96 11.82
C MET A 285 -7.35 -3.76 10.34
N THR A 286 -8.31 -4.54 9.85
CA THR A 286 -8.76 -4.47 8.45
C THR A 286 -9.47 -3.17 8.15
N GLY A 287 -10.30 -2.64 9.06
CA GLY A 287 -10.92 -1.32 8.91
C GLY A 287 -9.89 -0.19 8.77
N ILE A 288 -8.84 -0.21 9.59
CA ILE A 288 -7.75 0.78 9.51
C ILE A 288 -6.98 0.64 8.21
N VAL A 289 -6.62 -0.59 7.81
CA VAL A 289 -5.91 -0.84 6.54
C VAL A 289 -6.77 -0.42 5.34
N ARG A 290 -8.08 -0.68 5.35
CA ARG A 290 -9.02 -0.24 4.31
C ARG A 290 -9.06 1.28 4.19
N LEU A 291 -9.17 2.01 5.31
CA LEU A 291 -9.19 3.47 5.27
C LEU A 291 -7.84 4.03 4.81
N PHE A 292 -6.74 3.51 5.34
CA PHE A 292 -5.39 3.86 4.90
C PHE A 292 -5.24 3.69 3.38
N SER A 293 -5.57 2.51 2.85
CA SER A 293 -5.44 2.20 1.42
C SER A 293 -6.42 3.01 0.56
N SER A 294 -7.63 3.29 1.06
CA SER A 294 -8.61 4.17 0.39
C SER A 294 -8.07 5.59 0.25
N ILE A 295 -7.37 6.11 1.26
CA ILE A 295 -6.73 7.44 1.19
C ILE A 295 -5.67 7.46 0.09
N LEU A 296 -4.86 6.40 -0.06
CA LEU A 296 -3.80 6.33 -1.07
C LEU A 296 -4.32 6.46 -2.50
N VAL A 297 -5.45 5.83 -2.81
CA VAL A 297 -5.95 5.76 -4.20
C VAL A 297 -6.77 6.98 -4.65
N LEU A 298 -7.06 7.91 -3.74
CA LEU A 298 -7.76 9.14 -4.09
C LEU A 298 -6.85 10.12 -4.84
N LYS A 299 -7.47 11.08 -5.53
CA LYS A 299 -6.73 12.08 -6.33
C LYS A 299 -6.03 13.11 -5.43
N TRP A 300 -4.70 13.10 -5.48
CA TRP A 300 -3.83 14.05 -4.78
C TRP A 300 -3.55 15.31 -5.62
N ARG A 301 -3.22 16.42 -4.96
CA ARG A 301 -2.66 17.60 -5.65
C ARG A 301 -1.28 17.25 -6.25
N GLN A 302 -0.87 18.01 -7.26
CA GLN A 302 0.44 17.84 -7.91
C GLN A 302 1.56 17.80 -6.86
N GLY A 303 2.46 16.81 -6.95
CA GLY A 303 3.65 16.68 -6.10
C GLY A 303 3.70 15.46 -5.17
N ARG A 304 2.56 14.85 -4.78
CA ARG A 304 2.55 13.66 -3.89
C ARG A 304 2.33 12.33 -4.59
N HIS A 305 2.15 12.34 -5.91
CA HIS A 305 1.84 11.12 -6.67
C HIS A 305 2.94 10.07 -6.54
N GLU A 306 4.21 10.46 -6.64
CA GLU A 306 5.34 9.53 -6.56
C GLU A 306 5.51 8.94 -5.15
N GLU A 307 5.31 9.75 -4.10
CA GLU A 307 5.31 9.28 -2.71
C GLU A 307 4.25 8.20 -2.49
N ILE A 308 3.04 8.45 -2.97
CA ILE A 308 1.88 7.57 -2.79
C ILE A 308 2.03 6.30 -3.61
N ARG A 309 2.48 6.42 -4.86
CA ARG A 309 2.86 5.29 -5.72
C ARG A 309 3.87 4.40 -5.01
N SER A 310 4.94 5.01 -4.50
CA SER A 310 6.02 4.30 -3.80
C SER A 310 5.52 3.62 -2.54
N LEU A 311 4.66 4.30 -1.77
CA LEU A 311 4.06 3.76 -0.56
C LEU A 311 3.18 2.54 -0.83
N MET A 312 2.33 2.56 -1.87
CA MET A 312 1.49 1.41 -2.21
C MET A 312 2.31 0.18 -2.59
N TRP A 313 3.33 0.35 -3.43
CA TRP A 313 4.22 -0.74 -3.83
C TRP A 313 5.03 -1.27 -2.64
N TYR A 314 5.65 -0.35 -1.88
CA TYR A 314 6.42 -0.68 -0.69
C TYR A 314 5.58 -1.47 0.31
N TRP A 315 4.33 -1.05 0.56
CA TRP A 315 3.44 -1.75 1.46
C TRP A 315 3.21 -3.19 1.02
N LEU A 316 2.81 -3.41 -0.25
CA LEU A 316 2.48 -4.75 -0.74
C LEU A 316 3.72 -5.67 -0.79
N ALA A 317 4.86 -5.16 -1.27
CA ALA A 317 6.09 -5.93 -1.29
C ALA A 317 6.57 -6.29 0.12
N SER A 318 6.53 -5.33 1.05
CA SER A 318 6.92 -5.56 2.46
C SER A 318 5.98 -6.54 3.15
N PHE A 319 4.68 -6.46 2.89
CA PHE A 319 3.69 -7.40 3.40
C PHE A 319 3.95 -8.83 2.92
N LEU A 320 4.26 -9.01 1.62
CA LEU A 320 4.48 -10.34 1.04
C LEU A 320 5.85 -10.94 1.37
N ASN A 321 6.84 -10.10 1.67
CA ASN A 321 8.13 -10.55 2.18
C ASN A 321 8.05 -11.09 3.62
N PHE A 322 6.91 -10.88 4.28
CA PHE A 322 6.64 -11.45 5.59
C PHE A 322 5.93 -12.81 5.48
N VAL A 323 6.43 -13.78 6.23
CA VAL A 323 5.80 -15.08 6.39
C VAL A 323 5.72 -15.38 7.89
N ASP A 324 4.62 -15.00 8.51
CA ASP A 324 4.12 -15.65 9.71
C ASP A 324 2.84 -16.39 9.34
N GLY A 325 3.04 -17.60 8.83
CA GLY A 325 1.98 -18.44 8.31
C GLY A 325 0.95 -18.86 9.37
N GLU A 326 1.08 -18.46 10.63
CA GLU A 326 0.15 -18.83 11.70
C GLU A 326 -0.85 -17.72 12.06
N ASN A 327 -0.68 -16.50 11.55
CA ASN A 327 -1.55 -15.37 11.92
C ASN A 327 -2.83 -15.30 11.06
N PRO A 328 -4.03 -15.57 11.62
CA PRO A 328 -5.30 -15.64 10.87
C PRO A 328 -5.81 -14.26 10.40
N THR A 329 -5.21 -13.17 10.88
CA THR A 329 -5.56 -11.80 10.47
C THR A 329 -4.89 -11.41 9.15
N LEU A 330 -3.76 -12.02 8.77
CA LEU A 330 -3.03 -11.63 7.54
C LEU A 330 -3.83 -11.75 6.24
N PRO A 331 -4.58 -12.83 5.96
CA PRO A 331 -5.35 -12.93 4.72
C PRO A 331 -6.40 -11.81 4.63
N HIS A 332 -7.03 -11.46 5.76
CA HIS A 332 -8.01 -10.38 5.80
C HIS A 332 -7.39 -9.01 5.48
N VAL A 333 -6.20 -8.74 6.04
CA VAL A 333 -5.49 -7.48 5.85
C VAL A 333 -5.02 -7.34 4.41
N LEU A 334 -4.43 -8.39 3.84
CA LEU A 334 -3.98 -8.38 2.45
C LEU A 334 -5.14 -8.16 1.49
N LEU A 335 -6.24 -8.91 1.67
CA LEU A 335 -7.44 -8.73 0.87
C LEU A 335 -7.98 -7.31 0.99
N SER A 336 -8.06 -6.77 2.21
CA SER A 336 -8.51 -5.40 2.48
C SER A 336 -7.69 -4.34 1.76
N PHE A 337 -6.39 -4.56 1.61
CA PHE A 337 -5.52 -3.65 0.86
C PHE A 337 -5.71 -3.80 -0.65
N LEU A 338 -5.74 -5.04 -1.15
CA LEU A 338 -5.90 -5.35 -2.59
C LEU A 338 -7.26 -4.92 -3.13
N GLU A 339 -8.34 -5.08 -2.36
CA GLU A 339 -9.68 -4.61 -2.74
C GLU A 339 -9.71 -3.11 -3.02
N GLN A 340 -8.90 -2.33 -2.31
CA GLN A 340 -8.86 -0.87 -2.45
C GLN A 340 -7.84 -0.42 -3.50
N THR A 341 -6.68 -1.08 -3.57
CA THR A 341 -5.52 -0.60 -4.35
C THR A 341 -5.25 -1.39 -5.61
N GLY A 342 -5.81 -2.60 -5.76
CA GLY A 342 -5.45 -3.55 -6.81
C GLY A 342 -5.62 -2.98 -8.22
N HIS A 343 -6.72 -2.28 -8.48
CA HIS A 343 -6.95 -1.58 -9.74
C HIS A 343 -5.82 -0.59 -10.08
N PHE A 344 -5.40 0.20 -9.10
CA PHE A 344 -4.40 1.26 -9.27
C PHE A 344 -2.99 0.67 -9.40
N LEU A 345 -2.66 -0.33 -8.60
CA LEU A 345 -1.39 -1.05 -8.69
C LEU A 345 -1.24 -1.77 -10.03
N LEU A 346 -2.31 -2.38 -10.54
CA LEU A 346 -2.32 -3.01 -11.86
C LEU A 346 -2.11 -1.97 -12.97
N ALA A 347 -2.82 -0.85 -12.92
CA ALA A 347 -2.69 0.22 -13.91
C ALA A 347 -1.26 0.82 -13.93
N GLU A 348 -0.69 1.05 -12.74
CA GLU A 348 0.61 1.70 -12.57
C GLU A 348 1.80 0.77 -12.87
N PHE A 349 1.79 -0.45 -12.33
CA PHE A 349 2.94 -1.37 -12.37
C PHE A 349 2.78 -2.53 -13.35
N ARG A 350 1.58 -2.72 -13.92
CA ARG A 350 1.29 -3.66 -15.02
C ARG A 350 1.86 -5.06 -14.78
N GLY A 351 2.77 -5.52 -15.63
CA GLY A 351 3.39 -6.84 -15.54
C GLY A 351 4.12 -7.11 -14.22
N GLN A 352 4.66 -6.09 -13.56
CA GLN A 352 5.30 -6.26 -12.25
C GLN A 352 4.28 -6.56 -11.16
N PHE A 353 3.10 -5.94 -11.22
CA PHE A 353 2.00 -6.29 -10.33
C PHE A 353 1.48 -7.72 -10.59
N VAL A 354 1.41 -8.15 -11.86
CA VAL A 354 1.04 -9.54 -12.20
C VAL A 354 2.02 -10.55 -11.57
N LYS A 355 3.33 -10.27 -11.59
CA LYS A 355 4.32 -11.11 -10.89
C LYS A 355 4.07 -11.14 -9.38
N LEU A 356 3.75 -9.98 -8.79
CA LEU A 356 3.46 -9.86 -7.36
C LEU A 356 2.20 -10.63 -6.96
N MET A 357 1.18 -10.69 -7.81
CA MET A 357 0.02 -11.58 -7.63
C MET A 357 0.40 -13.06 -7.70
N GLY A 358 1.46 -13.41 -8.43
CA GLY A 358 2.10 -14.72 -8.35
C GLY A 358 2.70 -15.02 -6.98
N VAL A 359 3.29 -14.02 -6.32
CA VAL A 359 3.79 -14.13 -4.94
C VAL A 359 2.63 -14.23 -3.94
N VAL A 360 1.53 -13.49 -4.14
CA VAL A 360 0.29 -13.64 -3.34
C VAL A 360 -0.21 -15.09 -3.34
N ARG A 361 -0.16 -15.78 -4.49
CA ARG A 361 -0.49 -17.21 -4.58
C ARG A 361 0.38 -18.06 -3.66
N ASP A 362 1.69 -17.81 -3.65
CA ASP A 362 2.62 -18.57 -2.83
C ASP A 362 2.45 -18.24 -1.34
N PHE A 363 2.13 -16.99 -1.03
CA PHE A 363 1.72 -16.56 0.31
C PHE A 363 0.47 -17.31 0.79
N ILE A 364 -0.58 -17.44 -0.03
CA ILE A 364 -1.80 -18.20 0.32
C ILE A 364 -1.49 -19.66 0.67
N ARG A 365 -0.52 -20.28 -0.01
CA ARG A 365 -0.15 -21.69 0.21
C ARG A 365 0.44 -21.93 1.60
N VAL A 366 1.14 -20.95 2.17
CA VAL A 366 1.78 -21.07 3.50
C VAL A 366 0.87 -20.67 4.65
N LEU A 367 -0.30 -20.07 4.38
CA LEU A 367 -1.31 -19.76 5.39
C LEU A 367 -2.03 -21.03 5.89
N PRO A 368 -2.58 -21.03 7.12
CA PRO A 368 -3.23 -22.20 7.70
C PRO A 368 -4.42 -22.66 6.84
N PRO A 369 -4.71 -23.97 6.77
CA PRO A 369 -5.90 -24.45 6.09
C PRO A 369 -7.17 -24.01 6.82
N SER A 370 -8.29 -23.93 6.10
CA SER A 370 -9.65 -23.84 6.67
C SER A 370 -10.12 -22.51 7.28
N GLU A 371 -9.47 -21.38 6.96
CA GLU A 371 -9.96 -20.05 7.34
C GLU A 371 -10.83 -19.41 6.24
N PRO A 372 -12.04 -18.89 6.54
CA PRO A 372 -12.89 -18.17 5.56
C PRO A 372 -12.17 -17.03 4.84
N SER A 373 -11.21 -16.40 5.52
CA SER A 373 -10.41 -15.29 5.01
C SER A 373 -9.42 -15.71 3.91
N LYS A 374 -8.78 -16.87 4.09
CA LYS A 374 -7.94 -17.50 3.08
C LYS A 374 -8.76 -17.83 1.83
N ILE A 375 -9.96 -18.37 2.01
CA ILE A 375 -10.87 -18.70 0.88
C ILE A 375 -11.23 -17.44 0.09
N ARG A 376 -11.59 -16.34 0.77
CA ARG A 376 -11.92 -15.07 0.09
C ARG A 376 -10.74 -14.50 -0.70
N LEU A 377 -9.54 -14.54 -0.12
CA LEU A 377 -8.32 -14.09 -0.80
C LEU A 377 -7.99 -14.98 -2.01
N ASP A 378 -8.20 -16.30 -1.90
CA ASP A 378 -8.03 -17.24 -3.00
C ASP A 378 -9.04 -16.99 -4.13
N ILE A 379 -10.31 -16.74 -3.81
CA ILE A 379 -11.35 -16.36 -4.78
C ILE A 379 -10.93 -15.08 -5.53
N PHE A 380 -10.47 -14.05 -4.81
CA PHE A 380 -9.98 -12.80 -5.41
C PHE A 380 -8.84 -13.07 -6.41
N LEU A 381 -7.87 -13.90 -6.02
CA LEU A 381 -6.74 -14.27 -6.87
C LEU A 381 -7.18 -15.08 -8.11
N ILE A 382 -8.08 -16.04 -7.95
CA ILE A 382 -8.62 -16.86 -9.05
C ILE A 382 -9.34 -15.96 -10.06
N GLU A 383 -10.13 -14.99 -9.59
CA GLU A 383 -10.83 -14.06 -10.47
C GLU A 383 -9.85 -13.18 -11.24
N PHE A 384 -8.82 -12.66 -10.57
CA PHE A 384 -7.75 -11.91 -11.24
C PHE A 384 -7.00 -12.76 -12.28
N GLN A 385 -6.72 -14.03 -12.00
CA GLN A 385 -6.04 -14.93 -12.95
C GLN A 385 -6.89 -15.23 -14.18
N LYS A 386 -8.22 -15.27 -14.05
CA LYS A 386 -9.14 -15.50 -15.17
C LYS A 386 -9.29 -14.26 -16.05
N THR A 387 -9.41 -13.09 -15.43
CA THR A 387 -9.81 -11.85 -16.11
C THR A 387 -8.65 -10.93 -16.45
N HIS A 388 -7.51 -11.07 -15.76
CA HIS A 388 -6.40 -10.12 -15.75
C HIS A 388 -6.86 -8.67 -15.46
N HIS A 389 -7.96 -8.53 -14.73
CA HIS A 389 -8.62 -7.27 -14.47
C HIS A 389 -9.01 -7.17 -12.99
N ILE A 390 -9.00 -5.94 -12.46
CA ILE A 390 -9.50 -5.63 -11.12
C ILE A 390 -10.37 -4.38 -11.26
N ASP A 391 -11.63 -4.50 -10.87
CA ASP A 391 -12.56 -3.37 -10.86
C ASP A 391 -12.10 -2.26 -9.92
N LYS A 392 -12.47 -1.03 -10.26
CA LYS A 392 -12.30 0.08 -9.34
C LYS A 392 -13.06 -0.21 -8.04
N PRO A 393 -12.49 0.15 -6.88
CA PRO A 393 -13.16 -0.06 -5.61
C PRO A 393 -14.48 0.72 -5.56
N LYS A 394 -15.54 0.06 -5.10
CA LYS A 394 -16.86 0.68 -4.97
C LYS A 394 -16.80 1.84 -3.98
N GLY A 395 -17.54 2.91 -4.25
CA GLY A 395 -17.64 4.08 -3.37
C GLY A 395 -16.49 5.08 -3.49
N ILE A 396 -15.51 4.84 -4.38
CA ILE A 396 -14.42 5.78 -4.61
C ILE A 396 -14.89 7.12 -5.18
N GLU A 397 -15.92 7.12 -6.01
CA GLU A 397 -16.54 8.34 -6.51
C GLU A 397 -17.60 8.82 -5.51
N MET A 398 -17.60 10.12 -5.22
CA MET A 398 -18.64 10.72 -4.38
C MET A 398 -19.94 10.83 -5.18
N GLU A 399 -21.01 10.25 -4.63
CA GLU A 399 -22.38 10.27 -5.15
C GLU A 399 -23.00 11.66 -5.19
#